data_AF-A0A2V5HSP7-F1
#
_entry.id   AF-A0A2V5HSP7-F1
#
_cell.length_a   1.000
_cell.length_b   1.000
_cell.length_c   1.000
_cell.angle_alpha   90.00
_cell.angle_beta   90.00
_cell.angle_gamma   90.00
#
_symmetry.space_group_name_H-M   'P 1'
#
loop_
_entity.id
_entity.type
_entity.pdbx_description
1 polymer ?
#
loop_
_entity_poly.entity_id
_entity_poly.type
_entity_poly.pdbx_seq_one_letter_code
_entity_poly.pdbx_strand_id
1 'polypeptide(L)'
;MRHVSALFLAGLAALASASTTCSADNKCPESAPCCYSGVCGVGTSCLGSCDPLMSYSLDSCTPEPICKNQTYSWSNLDDTVAYDQYLGNSSQYEWTWSGYPKVENGSLMLTMPNQTTGSLMTLNHYIWYGKVSAKIKSSRGGGVITGFILMSDVKDEIDFEFVGYNLSSVQTDFYFQGVENYTNEVNAAVSTGNTYNTWHTYTIDWTPEQLEWQVDGVTMRTLTKNSTYNATSGIYMYPQTPSRLQMSLWPSGLSSEGEGTIEWGGGLVDWNSADMEEYGYYYALYKDITIECYNPPAGTTVDGDVSYIYTSDTGLSDQILVSGNSTVLYNLEDTGLNMTAGKQTTATTSSNGSSESSSGSATSTSFSEGTTSSSAASSSSYIQGSSLAALSAAILFSFF
;
A
#
# COMPACT_ATOMS: atom_id res chain seq x y z
N MET A 1 33.64 47.10 36.50
CA MET A 1 33.27 47.03 35.07
C MET A 1 32.83 45.60 34.79
N ARG A 2 31.57 45.45 34.39
CA ARG A 2 30.92 44.18 34.04
C ARG A 2 31.33 43.80 32.62
N HIS A 3 31.82 42.58 32.41
CA HIS A 3 31.82 41.96 31.08
C HIS A 3 30.92 40.74 31.14
N VAL A 4 29.69 40.92 30.66
CA VAL A 4 28.75 39.83 30.37
C VAL A 4 29.10 39.34 28.97
N SER A 5 29.60 38.11 28.85
CA SER A 5 29.75 37.46 27.56
C SER A 5 28.38 37.03 27.07
N ALA A 6 27.91 37.65 25.99
CA ALA A 6 26.72 37.21 25.28
C ALA A 6 27.09 35.95 24.48
N LEU A 7 26.67 34.77 24.97
CA LEU A 7 26.58 33.60 24.13
C LEU A 7 25.44 33.82 23.13
N PHE A 8 25.78 33.92 21.85
CA PHE A 8 24.84 33.80 20.74
C PHE A 8 24.31 32.36 20.73
N LEU A 9 23.05 32.15 21.14
CA LEU A 9 22.30 30.96 20.74
C LEU A 9 21.91 31.15 19.26
N ALA A 10 22.64 30.49 18.36
CA ALA A 10 22.15 30.25 17.01
C ALA A 10 21.04 29.19 17.10
N GLY A 11 19.79 29.62 17.10
CA GLY A 11 18.66 28.71 16.94
C GLY A 11 18.68 28.13 15.54
N LEU A 12 18.93 26.83 15.40
CA LEU A 12 18.51 26.09 14.21
C LEU A 12 16.98 26.04 14.24
N ALA A 13 16.33 26.95 13.53
CA ALA A 13 14.96 26.73 13.10
C ALA A 13 15.01 25.60 12.06
N ALA A 14 14.58 24.40 12.44
CA ALA A 14 14.24 23.38 11.47
C ALA A 14 13.09 23.94 10.62
N LEU A 15 13.39 24.35 9.39
CA LEU A 15 12.38 24.64 8.40
C LEU A 15 11.68 23.33 8.09
N ALA A 16 10.52 23.10 8.71
CA ALA A 16 9.56 22.13 8.21
C ALA A 16 9.21 22.57 6.79
N SER A 17 9.79 21.91 5.80
CA SER A 17 9.42 22.14 4.41
C SER A 17 8.01 21.58 4.27
N ALA A 18 7.03 22.46 4.03
CA ALA A 18 5.66 22.02 3.77
C ALA A 18 5.69 21.06 2.57
N SER A 19 5.11 19.87 2.74
CA SER A 19 4.98 18.91 1.65
C SER A 19 4.13 19.53 0.54
N THR A 20 4.57 19.36 -0.71
CA THR A 20 3.78 19.84 -1.86
C THR A 20 2.57 18.92 -2.02
N THR A 21 1.38 19.49 -2.16
CA THR A 21 0.14 18.72 -2.32
C THR A 21 -0.26 18.58 -3.78
N CYS A 22 -1.08 17.57 -4.07
CA CYS A 22 -1.65 17.33 -5.39
C CYS A 22 -3.16 17.08 -5.35
N SER A 23 -3.83 17.43 -6.44
CA SER A 23 -5.25 17.21 -6.70
C SER A 23 -5.53 17.30 -8.20
N ALA A 24 -6.80 17.12 -8.59
CA ALA A 24 -7.26 17.28 -9.98
C ALA A 24 -6.88 18.63 -10.60
N ASP A 25 -6.92 19.68 -9.78
CA ASP A 25 -6.65 21.05 -10.22
C ASP A 25 -5.18 21.48 -9.99
N ASN A 26 -4.41 20.69 -9.23
CA ASN A 26 -3.04 21.03 -8.86
C ASN A 26 -2.16 19.79 -8.95
N LYS A 27 -1.55 19.58 -10.13
CA LYS A 27 -0.64 18.44 -10.35
C LYS A 27 0.70 18.64 -9.65
N CYS A 28 1.38 17.54 -9.35
CA CYS A 28 2.72 17.57 -8.80
C CYS A 28 3.74 18.25 -9.73
N PRO A 29 4.81 18.87 -9.17
CA PRO A 29 5.92 19.39 -9.96
C PRO A 29 6.86 18.27 -10.41
N GLU A 30 7.60 18.48 -11.50
CA GLU A 30 8.56 17.50 -12.04
C GLU A 30 9.62 17.02 -11.03
N SER A 31 10.00 17.86 -10.07
CA SER A 31 10.99 17.52 -9.03
C SER A 31 10.48 16.52 -7.97
N ALA A 32 9.17 16.34 -7.86
CA ALA A 32 8.51 15.39 -6.97
C ALA A 32 7.22 14.91 -7.67
N PRO A 33 7.36 14.16 -8.78
CA PRO A 33 6.35 14.09 -9.82
C PRO A 33 5.17 13.17 -9.50
N CYS A 34 5.25 12.40 -8.42
CA CYS A 34 4.33 11.33 -8.09
C CYS A 34 3.35 11.78 -7.01
N CYS A 35 2.05 11.73 -7.31
CA CYS A 35 0.99 12.05 -6.38
C CYS A 35 0.59 10.80 -5.59
N TYR A 36 0.91 10.75 -4.31
CA TYR A 36 0.48 9.69 -3.42
C TYR A 36 -0.39 10.30 -2.32
N SER A 37 -1.68 9.94 -2.35
CA SER A 37 -2.65 10.34 -1.34
C SER A 37 -2.67 11.85 -1.07
N GLY A 38 -2.69 12.64 -2.15
CA GLY A 38 -2.73 14.10 -2.10
C GLY A 38 -1.40 14.78 -1.80
N VAL A 39 -0.29 14.03 -1.72
CA VAL A 39 1.06 14.56 -1.47
C VAL A 39 2.02 14.15 -2.58
N CYS A 40 2.81 15.11 -3.05
CA CYS A 40 3.84 14.93 -4.06
C CYS A 40 5.14 14.36 -3.49
N GLY A 41 5.73 13.39 -4.19
CA GLY A 41 6.95 12.71 -3.75
C GLY A 41 7.74 12.04 -4.87
N VAL A 42 8.73 11.26 -4.43
CA VAL A 42 9.61 10.40 -5.25
C VAL A 42 9.68 9.00 -4.61
N GLY A 43 10.35 8.05 -5.26
CA GLY A 43 10.59 6.73 -4.68
C GLY A 43 9.29 5.97 -4.45
N THR A 44 9.00 5.63 -3.20
CA THR A 44 7.79 4.86 -2.83
C THR A 44 6.49 5.57 -3.16
N SER A 45 6.47 6.91 -3.22
CA SER A 45 5.31 7.67 -3.70
C SER A 45 5.00 7.43 -5.18
N CYS A 46 5.95 6.91 -5.96
CA CYS A 46 5.80 6.59 -7.36
C CYS A 46 5.42 5.13 -7.62
N LEU A 47 5.46 4.28 -6.60
CA LEU A 47 5.06 2.88 -6.69
C LEU A 47 3.54 2.77 -6.50
N GLY A 48 3.04 1.59 -6.16
CA GLY A 48 1.61 1.39 -6.12
C GLY A 48 0.86 2.31 -5.15
N SER A 49 -0.35 2.70 -5.56
CA SER A 49 -1.18 3.80 -5.03
C SER A 49 -0.72 5.21 -5.41
N CYS A 50 0.19 5.35 -6.38
CA CYS A 50 0.52 6.62 -7.04
C CYS A 50 -0.58 6.96 -8.04
N ASP A 51 -1.26 8.09 -7.89
CA ASP A 51 -2.32 8.49 -8.79
C ASP A 51 -1.74 9.17 -10.05
N PRO A 52 -1.79 8.54 -11.24
CA PRO A 52 -1.21 9.11 -12.46
C PRO A 52 -1.99 10.34 -12.97
N LEU A 53 -3.27 10.48 -12.63
CA LEU A 53 -4.11 11.59 -13.08
C LEU A 53 -3.74 12.88 -12.35
N MET A 54 -3.37 12.76 -11.08
CA MET A 54 -2.97 13.88 -10.21
C MET A 54 -1.45 14.11 -10.15
N SER A 55 -0.67 13.21 -10.75
CA SER A 55 0.78 13.32 -10.90
C SER A 55 1.19 14.33 -11.97
N TYR A 56 2.47 14.69 -12.02
CA TYR A 56 3.04 15.60 -13.02
C TYR A 56 2.70 15.18 -14.46
N SER A 57 2.79 13.87 -14.74
CA SER A 57 2.40 13.24 -16.00
C SER A 57 1.98 11.79 -15.75
N LEU A 58 1.41 11.12 -16.77
CA LEU A 58 1.04 9.70 -16.65
C LEU A 58 2.25 8.79 -16.37
N ASP A 59 3.43 9.15 -16.89
CA ASP A 59 4.67 8.40 -16.70
C ASP A 59 5.33 8.67 -15.34
N SER A 60 4.76 9.54 -14.50
CA SER A 60 5.32 9.83 -13.17
C SER A 60 5.31 8.60 -12.28
N CYS A 61 4.21 7.85 -12.29
CA CYS A 61 4.05 6.61 -11.54
C CYS A 61 4.77 5.47 -12.26
N THR A 62 5.26 4.48 -11.52
CA THR A 62 5.80 3.26 -12.13
C THR A 62 4.66 2.43 -12.71
N PRO A 63 4.89 1.71 -13.82
CA PRO A 63 3.94 0.74 -14.35
C PRO A 63 3.45 -0.26 -13.29
N GLU A 64 2.20 -0.70 -13.41
CA GLU A 64 1.51 -1.56 -12.44
C GLU A 64 1.83 -3.04 -12.72
N PRO A 65 2.47 -3.82 -11.82
CA PRO A 65 2.80 -5.22 -12.11
C PRO A 65 1.55 -6.07 -12.40
N ILE A 66 1.54 -6.83 -13.51
CA ILE A 66 0.35 -7.60 -13.92
C ILE A 66 -0.07 -8.67 -12.91
N CYS A 67 -1.34 -9.04 -12.95
CA CYS A 67 -1.95 -10.06 -12.10
C CYS A 67 -1.29 -11.45 -12.29
N LYS A 68 -1.28 -12.27 -11.23
CA LYS A 68 -0.92 -13.69 -11.29
C LYS A 68 -1.94 -14.54 -10.54
N ASN A 69 -2.34 -15.66 -11.15
CA ASN A 69 -3.13 -16.68 -10.46
C ASN A 69 -2.29 -17.24 -9.31
N GLN A 70 -2.79 -17.11 -8.08
CA GLN A 70 -2.02 -17.49 -6.91
C GLN A 70 -2.94 -17.88 -5.74
N THR A 71 -2.44 -18.79 -4.91
CA THR A 71 -3.03 -19.06 -3.59
C THR A 71 -1.98 -18.78 -2.52
N TYR A 72 -2.29 -17.88 -1.60
CA TYR A 72 -1.43 -17.50 -0.50
C TYR A 72 -1.85 -18.19 0.79
N SER A 73 -0.88 -18.81 1.44
CA SER A 73 -0.96 -19.34 2.79
C SER A 73 0.14 -18.71 3.65
N TRP A 74 -0.13 -18.46 4.92
CA TRP A 74 0.78 -17.70 5.78
C TRP A 74 1.55 -18.63 6.72
N SER A 75 2.78 -18.99 6.35
CA SER A 75 3.73 -19.66 7.25
C SER A 75 4.70 -18.69 7.93
N ASN A 76 5.06 -17.61 7.23
CA ASN A 76 5.94 -16.53 7.67
C ASN A 76 5.64 -15.26 6.84
N LEU A 77 6.50 -14.24 6.96
CA LEU A 77 6.40 -12.96 6.24
C LEU A 77 7.57 -12.75 5.25
N ASP A 78 8.26 -13.82 4.83
CA ASP A 78 9.52 -13.73 4.07
C ASP A 78 9.33 -13.08 2.69
N ASP A 79 8.18 -13.31 2.06
CA ASP A 79 7.81 -12.75 0.74
C ASP A 79 7.17 -11.35 0.85
N THR A 80 7.34 -10.69 2.00
CA THR A 80 6.78 -9.38 2.29
C THR A 80 7.87 -8.37 2.61
N VAL A 81 7.58 -7.08 2.43
CA VAL A 81 8.51 -5.99 2.75
C VAL A 81 7.77 -4.80 3.32
N ALA A 82 8.41 -4.03 4.20
CA ALA A 82 7.87 -2.76 4.64
C ALA A 82 7.68 -1.83 3.43
N TYR A 83 6.56 -1.09 3.38
CA TYR A 83 6.21 -0.29 2.22
C TYR A 83 7.31 0.72 1.84
N ASP A 84 8.01 1.28 2.84
CA ASP A 84 9.06 2.29 2.69
C ASP A 84 10.41 1.72 2.21
N GLN A 85 10.49 0.40 2.06
CA GLN A 85 11.65 -0.33 1.54
C GLN A 85 11.39 -0.99 0.18
N TYR A 86 10.15 -0.93 -0.31
CA TYR A 86 9.79 -1.54 -1.57
C TYR A 86 10.29 -0.71 -2.76
N LEU A 87 10.80 -1.39 -3.79
CA LEU A 87 11.33 -0.79 -5.02
C LEU A 87 10.53 -1.20 -6.27
N GLY A 88 9.35 -1.80 -6.12
CA GLY A 88 8.52 -2.20 -7.27
C GLY A 88 8.81 -3.58 -7.86
N ASN A 89 9.69 -4.37 -7.21
CA ASN A 89 10.00 -5.75 -7.65
C ASN A 89 9.02 -6.77 -7.05
N SER A 90 7.87 -6.95 -7.70
CA SER A 90 6.83 -7.90 -7.26
C SER A 90 7.25 -9.37 -7.34
N SER A 91 8.28 -9.71 -8.13
CA SER A 91 8.86 -11.06 -8.14
C SER A 91 9.74 -11.36 -6.93
N GLN A 92 10.20 -10.34 -6.20
CA GLN A 92 10.98 -10.51 -4.97
C GLN A 92 10.07 -10.44 -3.73
N TYR A 93 9.11 -9.52 -3.73
CA TYR A 93 8.16 -9.36 -2.64
C TYR A 93 6.75 -9.33 -3.23
N GLU A 94 5.94 -10.31 -2.86
CA GLU A 94 4.54 -10.41 -3.30
C GLU A 94 3.67 -9.35 -2.58
N TRP A 95 4.06 -8.95 -1.36
CA TRP A 95 3.29 -8.04 -0.52
C TRP A 95 4.12 -6.90 0.07
N THR A 96 3.49 -5.75 0.24
CA THR A 96 3.98 -4.66 1.09
C THR A 96 3.14 -4.51 2.34
N TRP A 97 3.73 -4.05 3.44
CA TRP A 97 2.98 -3.78 4.67
C TRP A 97 3.40 -2.49 5.38
N SER A 98 2.48 -2.00 6.21
CA SER A 98 2.72 -1.01 7.25
C SER A 98 2.06 -1.46 8.55
N GLY A 99 2.51 -0.91 9.69
CA GLY A 99 2.00 -1.28 11.00
C GLY A 99 2.59 -2.58 11.53
N TYR A 100 1.73 -3.50 11.95
CA TYR A 100 2.08 -4.62 12.85
C TYR A 100 1.51 -5.97 12.36
N PRO A 101 1.86 -6.43 11.14
CA PRO A 101 1.49 -7.76 10.68
C PRO A 101 2.24 -8.84 11.47
N LYS A 102 1.58 -9.97 11.70
CA LYS A 102 2.14 -11.17 12.32
C LYS A 102 1.59 -12.41 11.61
N VAL A 103 2.23 -13.55 11.81
CA VAL A 103 1.67 -14.84 11.42
C VAL A 103 1.35 -15.64 12.66
N GLU A 104 0.13 -16.15 12.75
CA GLU A 104 -0.33 -16.99 13.86
C GLU A 104 -1.19 -18.13 13.33
N ASN A 105 -0.85 -19.37 13.73
CA ASN A 105 -1.59 -20.59 13.39
C ASN A 105 -1.91 -20.72 11.88
N GLY A 106 -0.94 -20.40 11.03
CA GLY A 106 -1.10 -20.48 9.56
C GLY A 106 -1.90 -19.33 8.94
N SER A 107 -2.17 -18.25 9.69
CA SER A 107 -2.97 -17.10 9.26
C SER A 107 -2.16 -15.82 9.38
N LEU A 108 -2.37 -14.87 8.47
CA LEU A 108 -1.95 -13.49 8.65
C LEU A 108 -2.83 -12.86 9.72
N MET A 109 -2.20 -12.31 10.75
CA MET A 109 -2.83 -11.50 11.78
C MET A 109 -2.40 -10.05 11.59
N LEU A 110 -3.36 -9.19 11.28
CA LEU A 110 -3.15 -7.74 11.32
C LEU A 110 -3.52 -7.27 12.72
N THR A 111 -2.64 -6.51 13.37
CA THR A 111 -2.85 -6.04 14.75
C THR A 111 -2.92 -4.53 14.82
N MET A 112 -3.69 -4.02 15.78
CA MET A 112 -3.81 -2.61 16.09
C MET A 112 -3.58 -2.42 17.60
N PRO A 113 -2.31 -2.25 18.01
CA PRO A 113 -1.98 -1.90 19.38
C PRO A 113 -2.58 -0.56 19.81
N ASN A 114 -2.59 -0.32 21.12
CA ASN A 114 -3.16 0.86 21.74
C ASN A 114 -2.69 2.17 21.07
N GLN A 115 -3.64 3.00 20.63
CA GLN A 115 -3.40 4.33 20.01
C GLN A 115 -2.52 4.30 18.75
N THR A 116 -2.56 3.20 18.00
CA THR A 116 -1.92 3.12 16.67
C THR A 116 -2.93 3.33 15.56
N THR A 117 -2.45 3.61 14.35
CA THR A 117 -3.27 3.68 13.12
C THR A 117 -3.56 2.30 12.53
N GLY A 118 -3.18 1.22 13.21
CA GLY A 118 -3.43 -0.16 12.77
C GLY A 118 -2.40 -0.72 11.80
N SER A 119 -2.84 -1.59 10.90
CA SER A 119 -2.00 -2.33 9.97
C SER A 119 -2.62 -2.40 8.58
N LEU A 120 -1.78 -2.38 7.54
CA LEU A 120 -2.16 -2.60 6.15
C LEU A 120 -1.21 -3.64 5.52
N MET A 121 -1.78 -4.58 4.79
CA MET A 121 -1.06 -5.53 3.93
C MET A 121 -1.61 -5.39 2.52
N THR A 122 -0.76 -5.12 1.54
CA THR A 122 -1.16 -4.86 0.15
C THR A 122 -0.41 -5.74 -0.83
N LEU A 123 -1.13 -6.37 -1.74
CA LEU A 123 -0.57 -7.18 -2.82
C LEU A 123 0.14 -6.29 -3.84
N ASN A 124 1.33 -6.68 -4.30
CA ASN A 124 2.10 -5.90 -5.28
C ASN A 124 1.69 -6.13 -6.73
N HIS A 125 0.94 -7.19 -7.00
CA HIS A 125 0.32 -7.47 -8.29
C HIS A 125 -1.06 -6.79 -8.38
N TYR A 126 -1.35 -6.19 -9.54
CA TYR A 126 -2.63 -5.54 -9.83
C TYR A 126 -3.56 -6.53 -10.52
N ILE A 127 -4.78 -6.62 -10.02
CA ILE A 127 -5.85 -7.44 -10.57
C ILE A 127 -6.65 -6.54 -11.50
N TRP A 128 -6.70 -6.87 -12.80
CA TRP A 128 -7.55 -6.16 -13.75
C TRP A 128 -8.67 -7.11 -14.18
N TYR A 129 -9.72 -7.13 -13.36
CA TYR A 129 -10.73 -8.18 -13.33
C TYR A 129 -10.18 -9.53 -12.84
N GLY A 130 -11.06 -10.29 -12.20
CA GLY A 130 -10.69 -11.55 -11.58
C GLY A 130 -11.62 -11.93 -10.43
N LYS A 131 -11.27 -13.05 -9.81
CA LYS A 131 -11.94 -13.56 -8.62
C LYS A 131 -10.96 -13.61 -7.47
N VAL A 132 -11.31 -12.94 -6.37
CA VAL A 132 -10.47 -12.78 -5.20
C VAL A 132 -11.24 -13.29 -3.99
N SER A 133 -10.72 -14.32 -3.35
CA SER A 133 -11.36 -14.98 -2.21
C SER A 133 -10.41 -15.03 -1.01
N ALA A 134 -10.92 -14.87 0.21
CA ALA A 134 -10.16 -15.12 1.43
C ALA A 134 -11.07 -15.65 2.54
N LYS A 135 -10.51 -16.47 3.45
CA LYS A 135 -11.14 -16.73 4.74
C LYS A 135 -10.74 -15.64 5.70
N ILE A 136 -11.73 -14.99 6.32
CA ILE A 136 -11.53 -13.84 7.19
C ILE A 136 -12.26 -14.06 8.51
N LYS A 137 -11.60 -13.65 9.60
CA LYS A 137 -12.24 -13.28 10.86
C LYS A 137 -11.98 -11.81 11.11
N SER A 138 -13.03 -11.01 11.22
CA SER A 138 -12.92 -9.58 11.48
C SER A 138 -12.45 -9.32 12.91
N SER A 139 -12.14 -8.06 13.20
CA SER A 139 -12.07 -7.57 14.58
C SER A 139 -13.46 -7.26 15.14
N ARG A 140 -13.51 -6.68 16.35
CA ARG A 140 -14.74 -6.29 17.05
C ARG A 140 -14.56 -5.00 17.85
N GLY A 141 -15.67 -4.38 18.23
CA GLY A 141 -15.72 -3.13 18.98
C GLY A 141 -16.07 -1.93 18.11
N GLY A 142 -16.66 -0.90 18.72
CA GLY A 142 -16.92 0.38 18.05
C GLY A 142 -15.61 1.03 17.61
N GLY A 143 -15.62 1.64 16.44
CA GLY A 143 -14.48 2.35 15.85
C GLY A 143 -13.37 1.45 15.29
N VAL A 144 -13.52 0.13 15.33
CA VAL A 144 -12.51 -0.82 14.84
C VAL A 144 -12.98 -1.45 13.54
N ILE A 145 -12.27 -1.19 12.44
CA ILE A 145 -12.65 -1.63 11.10
C ILE A 145 -11.66 -2.65 10.57
N THR A 146 -12.18 -3.76 10.04
CA THR A 146 -11.39 -4.70 9.22
C THR A 146 -11.76 -4.48 7.76
N GLY A 147 -10.77 -4.43 6.87
CA GLY A 147 -10.99 -4.19 5.43
C GLY A 147 -10.45 -5.32 4.55
N PHE A 148 -11.20 -5.65 3.49
CA PHE A 148 -10.77 -6.50 2.39
C PHE A 148 -11.20 -5.85 1.08
N ILE A 149 -10.27 -5.11 0.48
CA ILE A 149 -10.56 -4.06 -0.50
C ILE A 149 -9.74 -4.30 -1.77
N LEU A 150 -10.33 -4.08 -2.94
CA LEU A 150 -9.59 -3.87 -4.19
C LEU A 150 -9.54 -2.37 -4.48
N MET A 151 -8.34 -1.78 -4.49
CA MET A 151 -8.14 -0.35 -4.74
C MET A 151 -7.17 -0.12 -5.89
N SER A 152 -7.57 0.69 -6.88
CA SER A 152 -6.69 1.11 -7.98
C SER A 152 -5.97 2.42 -7.66
N ASP A 153 -4.96 2.72 -8.48
CA ASP A 153 -4.17 3.95 -8.38
C ASP A 153 -5.01 5.21 -8.65
N VAL A 154 -6.05 5.07 -9.49
CA VAL A 154 -7.02 6.15 -9.79
C VAL A 154 -8.27 6.10 -8.90
N LYS A 155 -8.28 5.28 -7.85
CA LYS A 155 -9.35 5.22 -6.82
C LYS A 155 -10.68 4.60 -7.25
N ASP A 156 -10.67 3.73 -8.26
CA ASP A 156 -11.71 2.69 -8.31
C ASP A 156 -11.53 1.73 -7.12
N GLU A 157 -12.63 1.44 -6.42
CA GLU A 157 -12.63 0.72 -5.16
C GLU A 157 -13.78 -0.31 -5.10
N ILE A 158 -13.52 -1.47 -4.48
CA ILE A 158 -14.48 -2.54 -4.25
C ILE A 158 -14.25 -3.13 -2.86
N ASP A 159 -15.27 -3.12 -2.02
CA ASP A 159 -15.08 -3.30 -0.59
C ASP A 159 -15.83 -4.49 0.01
N PHE A 160 -15.16 -5.15 0.94
CA PHE A 160 -15.79 -5.71 2.11
C PHE A 160 -15.25 -5.00 3.36
N GLU A 161 -16.14 -4.34 4.10
CA GLU A 161 -15.82 -3.66 5.35
C GLU A 161 -16.55 -4.26 6.54
N PHE A 162 -15.82 -4.52 7.61
CA PHE A 162 -16.37 -5.08 8.83
C PHE A 162 -16.33 -4.03 9.94
N VAL A 163 -17.45 -3.36 10.15
CA VAL A 163 -17.63 -2.49 11.31
C VAL A 163 -17.70 -3.34 12.59
N GLY A 164 -16.72 -3.17 13.49
CA GLY A 164 -16.53 -4.07 14.63
C GLY A 164 -17.70 -4.11 15.62
N TYR A 165 -18.61 -3.14 15.61
CA TYR A 165 -19.81 -3.15 16.45
C TYR A 165 -20.91 -4.09 15.92
N ASN A 166 -20.92 -4.41 14.62
CA ASN A 166 -21.90 -5.30 14.01
C ASN A 166 -21.23 -6.57 13.49
N LEU A 167 -21.30 -7.63 14.30
CA LEU A 167 -20.68 -8.92 13.97
C LEU A 167 -21.59 -9.86 13.15
N SER A 168 -22.79 -9.39 12.76
CA SER A 168 -23.79 -10.20 12.06
C SER A 168 -23.80 -10.00 10.55
N SER A 169 -23.11 -8.98 10.06
CA SER A 169 -22.97 -8.68 8.64
C SER A 169 -21.61 -8.07 8.33
N VAL A 170 -21.30 -8.02 7.04
CA VAL A 170 -20.22 -7.24 6.45
C VAL A 170 -20.86 -6.20 5.53
N GLN A 171 -20.27 -5.02 5.39
CA GLN A 171 -20.68 -4.03 4.40
C GLN A 171 -19.98 -4.30 3.07
N THR A 172 -20.71 -4.09 1.99
CA THR A 172 -20.18 -4.10 0.62
C THR A 172 -20.32 -2.70 0.07
N ASP A 173 -19.28 -2.21 -0.58
CA ASP A 173 -19.32 -0.91 -1.23
C ASP A 173 -18.47 -0.88 -2.50
N PHE A 174 -18.62 0.20 -3.27
CA PHE A 174 -17.76 0.49 -4.40
C PHE A 174 -17.72 2.00 -4.68
N TYR A 175 -16.55 2.45 -5.13
CA TYR A 175 -16.34 3.81 -5.62
C TYR A 175 -15.73 3.78 -7.02
N PHE A 176 -16.02 4.83 -7.79
CA PHE A 176 -15.45 5.05 -9.11
C PHE A 176 -14.61 6.31 -9.06
N GLN A 177 -13.32 6.17 -9.36
CA GLN A 177 -12.33 7.23 -9.37
C GLN A 177 -12.37 8.17 -8.14
N GLY A 178 -12.55 7.60 -6.95
CA GLY A 178 -12.56 8.34 -5.68
C GLY A 178 -13.77 9.25 -5.51
N VAL A 179 -14.81 9.10 -6.35
CA VAL A 179 -16.07 9.82 -6.19
C VAL A 179 -16.90 9.11 -5.13
N GLU A 180 -16.90 9.69 -3.93
CA GLU A 180 -17.66 9.19 -2.79
C GLU A 180 -19.17 9.20 -3.07
N ASN A 181 -19.80 8.05 -2.87
CA ASN A 181 -21.24 7.91 -2.82
C ASN A 181 -21.66 6.96 -1.70
N TYR A 182 -21.82 7.52 -0.50
CA TYR A 182 -22.20 6.78 0.72
C TYR A 182 -23.58 6.11 0.67
N THR A 183 -24.33 6.22 -0.44
CA THR A 183 -25.59 5.49 -0.64
C THR A 183 -25.40 4.13 -1.33
N ASN A 184 -24.18 3.84 -1.78
CA ASN A 184 -23.83 2.57 -2.41
C ASN A 184 -23.63 1.45 -1.40
N GLU A 185 -23.38 1.75 -0.12
CA GLU A 185 -23.15 0.76 0.92
C GLU A 185 -24.36 -0.17 1.10
N VAL A 186 -24.10 -1.49 1.14
CA VAL A 186 -25.13 -2.50 1.44
C VAL A 186 -24.58 -3.55 2.39
N ASN A 187 -25.34 -3.87 3.44
CA ASN A 187 -25.03 -4.95 4.38
C ASN A 187 -25.31 -6.34 3.78
N ALA A 188 -24.32 -7.22 3.86
CA ALA A 188 -24.38 -8.65 3.54
C ALA A 188 -24.30 -9.48 4.84
N ALA A 189 -25.38 -10.18 5.18
CA ALA A 189 -25.44 -10.99 6.41
C ALA A 189 -24.56 -12.25 6.33
N VAL A 190 -23.95 -12.64 7.44
CA VAL A 190 -23.33 -13.97 7.59
C VAL A 190 -24.38 -14.97 8.10
N SER A 191 -24.45 -16.16 7.49
CA SER A 191 -25.54 -17.11 7.78
C SER A 191 -25.35 -17.91 9.07
N THR A 192 -24.11 -18.08 9.55
CA THR A 192 -23.80 -18.94 10.70
C THR A 192 -22.74 -18.31 11.59
N GLY A 193 -22.97 -18.27 12.91
CA GLY A 193 -21.98 -17.70 13.83
C GLY A 193 -21.91 -16.17 13.73
N ASN A 194 -20.69 -15.63 13.69
CA ASN A 194 -20.44 -14.19 13.55
C ASN A 194 -19.05 -13.95 12.94
N THR A 195 -18.83 -12.74 12.41
CA THR A 195 -17.62 -12.34 11.68
C THR A 195 -16.33 -12.43 12.51
N TYR A 196 -16.39 -12.26 13.83
CA TYR A 196 -15.22 -12.28 14.73
C TYR A 196 -14.78 -13.71 15.10
N ASN A 197 -15.72 -14.56 15.48
CA ASN A 197 -15.42 -15.90 16.02
C ASN A 197 -15.41 -17.00 14.96
N THR A 198 -16.05 -16.77 13.81
CA THR A 198 -16.27 -17.79 12.77
C THR A 198 -15.53 -17.42 11.51
N TRP A 199 -14.82 -18.39 10.93
CA TRP A 199 -14.23 -18.20 9.61
C TRP A 199 -15.33 -18.22 8.56
N HIS A 200 -15.39 -17.15 7.78
CA HIS A 200 -16.23 -17.04 6.60
C HIS A 200 -15.37 -16.81 5.37
N THR A 201 -15.81 -17.29 4.21
CA THR A 201 -15.14 -17.04 2.94
C THR A 201 -15.81 -15.86 2.25
N TYR A 202 -15.06 -14.78 2.06
CA TYR A 202 -15.53 -13.59 1.34
C TYR A 202 -14.91 -13.62 -0.05
N THR A 203 -15.73 -13.38 -1.07
CA THR A 203 -15.29 -13.44 -2.47
C THR A 203 -15.81 -12.25 -3.25
N ILE A 204 -14.90 -11.60 -3.95
CA ILE A 204 -15.18 -10.60 -4.98
C ILE A 204 -14.99 -11.29 -6.33
N ASP A 205 -16.04 -11.38 -7.15
CA ASP A 205 -15.97 -11.87 -8.53
C ASP A 205 -16.26 -10.70 -9.47
N TRP A 206 -15.22 -10.19 -10.10
CA TRP A 206 -15.23 -8.91 -10.80
C TRP A 206 -14.88 -9.11 -12.27
N THR A 207 -15.84 -8.77 -13.13
CA THR A 207 -15.74 -8.87 -14.59
C THR A 207 -16.00 -7.51 -15.23
N PRO A 208 -15.74 -7.33 -16.53
CA PRO A 208 -16.05 -6.06 -17.21
C PRO A 208 -17.53 -5.63 -17.16
N GLU A 209 -18.46 -6.57 -16.96
CA GLU A 209 -19.91 -6.29 -17.03
C GLU A 209 -20.63 -6.45 -15.68
N GLN A 210 -20.04 -7.18 -14.74
CA GLN A 210 -20.69 -7.57 -13.50
C GLN A 210 -19.67 -7.76 -12.38
N LEU A 211 -20.03 -7.25 -11.20
CA LEU A 211 -19.32 -7.42 -9.94
C LEU A 211 -20.25 -8.13 -8.95
N GLU A 212 -19.76 -9.20 -8.34
CA GLU A 212 -20.48 -9.95 -7.32
C GLU A 212 -19.69 -10.02 -6.01
N TRP A 213 -20.40 -9.82 -4.91
CA TRP A 213 -19.91 -10.08 -3.56
C TRP A 213 -20.57 -11.36 -3.06
N GLN A 214 -19.75 -12.31 -2.61
CA GLN A 214 -20.22 -13.59 -2.10
C GLN A 214 -19.70 -13.83 -0.68
N VAL A 215 -20.56 -14.42 0.15
CA VAL A 215 -20.23 -14.86 1.51
C VAL A 215 -20.53 -16.35 1.60
N ASP A 216 -19.53 -17.16 1.93
CA ASP A 216 -19.59 -18.62 1.98
C ASP A 216 -20.15 -19.26 0.68
N GLY A 217 -19.81 -18.66 -0.46
CA GLY A 217 -20.24 -19.11 -1.79
C GLY A 217 -21.67 -18.71 -2.17
N VAL A 218 -22.35 -17.90 -1.35
CA VAL A 218 -23.67 -17.32 -1.66
C VAL A 218 -23.48 -15.90 -2.15
N THR A 219 -23.95 -15.59 -3.37
CA THR A 219 -23.98 -14.21 -3.89
C THR A 219 -24.94 -13.36 -3.07
N MET A 220 -24.38 -12.37 -2.38
CA MET A 220 -25.10 -11.44 -1.51
C MET A 220 -25.49 -10.16 -2.24
N ARG A 221 -24.66 -9.73 -3.20
CA ARG A 221 -24.88 -8.53 -4.00
C ARG A 221 -24.33 -8.72 -5.41
N THR A 222 -25.04 -8.15 -6.37
CA THR A 222 -24.61 -8.02 -7.75
C THR A 222 -24.71 -6.57 -8.18
N LEU A 223 -23.63 -6.02 -8.73
CA LEU A 223 -23.60 -4.74 -9.43
C LEU A 223 -23.36 -5.00 -10.91
N THR A 224 -24.24 -4.48 -11.77
CA THR A 224 -24.01 -4.50 -13.22
C THR A 224 -23.36 -3.20 -13.67
N LYS A 225 -22.45 -3.24 -14.63
CA LYS A 225 -21.89 -2.02 -15.23
C LYS A 225 -22.98 -1.10 -15.74
N ASN A 226 -24.01 -1.65 -16.39
CA ASN A 226 -25.10 -0.84 -16.92
C ASN A 226 -25.89 -0.06 -15.84
N SER A 227 -25.99 -0.59 -14.62
CA SER A 227 -26.66 0.12 -13.51
C SER A 227 -25.87 1.32 -12.97
N THR A 228 -24.60 1.49 -13.34
CA THR A 228 -23.78 2.64 -12.92
C THR A 228 -23.68 3.74 -13.98
N TYR A 229 -24.50 3.67 -15.04
CA TYR A 229 -24.49 4.69 -16.08
C TYR A 229 -24.92 6.05 -15.55
N ASN A 230 -24.01 7.03 -15.65
CA ASN A 230 -24.31 8.42 -15.34
C ASN A 230 -24.68 9.15 -16.63
N ALA A 231 -25.95 9.53 -16.76
CA ALA A 231 -26.44 10.19 -17.98
C ALA A 231 -25.86 11.61 -18.18
N THR A 232 -25.35 12.25 -17.13
CA THR A 232 -24.77 13.60 -17.21
C THR A 232 -23.36 13.54 -17.79
N SER A 233 -22.52 12.62 -17.33
CA SER A 233 -21.15 12.44 -17.85
C SER A 233 -21.09 11.53 -19.08
N GLY A 234 -22.09 10.68 -19.30
CA GLY A 234 -22.07 9.65 -20.35
C GLY A 234 -21.15 8.48 -20.04
N ILE A 235 -20.74 8.31 -18.78
CA ILE A 235 -19.77 7.32 -18.32
C ILE A 235 -20.44 6.31 -17.41
N TYR A 236 -20.03 5.05 -17.51
CA TYR A 236 -20.36 4.02 -16.53
C TYR A 236 -19.41 4.17 -15.33
N MET A 237 -19.93 4.62 -14.19
CA MET A 237 -19.17 4.77 -12.95
C MET A 237 -19.01 3.41 -12.26
N TYR A 238 -18.39 2.48 -12.98
CA TYR A 238 -18.14 1.10 -12.57
C TYR A 238 -16.64 0.91 -12.34
N PRO A 239 -16.20 0.24 -11.26
CA PRO A 239 -14.80 -0.11 -11.06
C PRO A 239 -14.25 -0.89 -12.25
N GLN A 240 -13.22 -0.36 -12.91
CA GLN A 240 -12.79 -0.81 -14.23
C GLN A 240 -11.29 -0.72 -14.49
N THR A 241 -10.51 -0.24 -13.52
CA THR A 241 -9.05 -0.09 -13.61
C THR A 241 -8.32 -1.08 -12.73
N PRO A 242 -7.11 -1.53 -13.09
CA PRO A 242 -6.36 -2.51 -12.30
C PRO A 242 -6.24 -2.10 -10.83
N SER A 243 -6.53 -3.03 -9.93
CA SER A 243 -6.61 -2.78 -8.49
C SER A 243 -5.75 -3.74 -7.68
N ARG A 244 -5.18 -3.26 -6.59
CA ARG A 244 -4.43 -4.07 -5.63
C ARG A 244 -5.35 -4.57 -4.53
N LEU A 245 -5.14 -5.81 -4.10
CA LEU A 245 -5.78 -6.32 -2.89
C LEU A 245 -5.15 -5.68 -1.65
N GLN A 246 -5.97 -5.05 -0.83
CA GLN A 246 -5.64 -4.46 0.46
C GLN A 246 -6.39 -5.18 1.58
N MET A 247 -5.64 -5.64 2.58
CA MET A 247 -6.17 -6.19 3.83
C MET A 247 -5.75 -5.26 4.97
N SER A 248 -6.71 -4.81 5.77
CA SER A 248 -6.45 -3.80 6.78
C SER A 248 -7.12 -4.08 8.12
N LEU A 249 -6.59 -3.43 9.16
CA LEU A 249 -7.24 -3.24 10.44
C LEU A 249 -6.92 -1.83 10.88
N TRP A 250 -7.93 -0.98 11.08
CA TRP A 250 -7.73 0.44 11.33
C TRP A 250 -8.80 1.04 12.25
N PRO A 251 -8.49 2.17 12.92
CA PRO A 251 -9.41 2.82 13.85
C PRO A 251 -10.20 3.94 13.18
N SER A 252 -11.45 3.69 12.76
CA SER A 252 -12.36 4.76 12.32
C SER A 252 -12.81 5.67 13.47
N GLY A 253 -12.76 5.15 14.70
CA GLY A 253 -13.14 5.85 15.91
C GLY A 253 -12.01 6.61 16.60
N LEU A 254 -11.10 7.28 15.87
CA LEU A 254 -10.17 8.24 16.49
C LEU A 254 -10.84 9.61 16.60
N SER A 255 -10.52 10.36 17.65
CA SER A 255 -11.05 11.72 17.83
C SER A 255 -10.59 12.73 16.77
N SER A 256 -9.60 12.35 15.95
CA SER A 256 -9.11 13.13 14.81
C SER A 256 -9.95 12.94 13.55
N GLU A 257 -10.72 11.85 13.47
CA GLU A 257 -11.49 11.52 12.27
C GLU A 257 -12.73 12.39 12.13
N GLY A 258 -13.31 12.39 10.93
CA GLY A 258 -14.58 13.04 10.66
C GLY A 258 -15.71 12.46 11.51
N GLU A 259 -16.67 13.31 11.88
CA GLU A 259 -17.84 12.90 12.68
C GLU A 259 -18.60 11.76 11.99
N GLY A 260 -18.77 11.81 10.67
CA GLY A 260 -19.41 10.75 9.88
C GLY A 260 -18.68 9.41 9.96
N THR A 261 -17.35 9.41 9.83
CA THR A 261 -16.49 8.22 9.93
C THR A 261 -16.56 7.60 11.32
N ILE A 262 -16.55 8.42 12.38
CA ILE A 262 -16.70 7.97 13.77
C ILE A 262 -18.08 7.35 13.99
N GLU A 263 -19.14 8.01 13.52
CA GLU A 263 -20.51 7.52 13.66
C GLU A 263 -20.74 6.21 12.90
N TRP A 264 -20.29 6.13 11.65
CA TRP A 264 -20.32 4.93 10.83
C TRP A 264 -19.57 3.77 11.49
N GLY A 265 -18.41 4.04 12.08
CA GLY A 265 -17.64 3.05 12.83
C GLY A 265 -18.30 2.55 14.13
N GLY A 266 -19.41 3.15 14.56
CA GLY A 266 -20.07 2.84 15.82
C GLY A 266 -19.47 3.53 17.04
N GLY A 267 -18.81 4.67 16.84
CA GLY A 267 -18.23 5.51 17.88
C GLY A 267 -16.72 5.36 18.04
N LEU A 268 -16.19 5.93 19.12
CA LEU A 268 -14.76 5.89 19.43
C LEU A 268 -14.27 4.48 19.77
N VAL A 269 -13.01 4.21 19.44
CA VAL A 269 -12.34 2.97 19.86
C VAL A 269 -12.21 2.93 21.38
N ASP A 270 -12.66 1.83 21.99
CA ASP A 270 -12.42 1.55 23.41
C ASP A 270 -11.02 0.97 23.62
N TRP A 271 -10.05 1.82 23.96
CA TRP A 271 -8.68 1.40 24.25
C TRP A 271 -8.51 0.69 25.61
N ASN A 272 -9.60 0.42 26.35
CA ASN A 272 -9.62 -0.42 27.56
C ASN A 272 -10.53 -1.65 27.38
N SER A 273 -10.81 -2.05 26.13
CA SER A 273 -11.63 -3.22 25.86
C SER A 273 -10.97 -4.52 26.35
N ALA A 274 -11.77 -5.58 26.45
CA ALA A 274 -11.29 -6.90 26.84
C ALA A 274 -10.13 -7.41 25.93
N ASP A 275 -10.18 -7.15 24.62
CA ASP A 275 -9.10 -7.55 23.71
C ASP A 275 -7.81 -6.77 23.99
N MET A 276 -7.93 -5.49 24.33
CA MET A 276 -6.78 -4.67 24.71
C MET A 276 -6.20 -5.10 26.06
N GLU A 277 -7.03 -5.45 27.04
CA GLU A 277 -6.58 -5.97 28.34
C GLU A 277 -5.94 -7.36 28.22
N GLU A 278 -6.47 -8.24 27.38
CA GLU A 278 -6.02 -9.62 27.23
C GLU A 278 -4.79 -9.74 26.32
N TYR A 279 -4.80 -9.06 25.16
CA TYR A 279 -3.79 -9.22 24.12
C TYR A 279 -2.89 -7.99 23.95
N GLY A 280 -3.33 -6.81 24.39
CA GLY A 280 -2.63 -5.54 24.14
C GLY A 280 -2.85 -4.96 22.74
N TYR A 281 -3.78 -5.52 21.96
CA TYR A 281 -4.14 -5.05 20.63
C TYR A 281 -5.51 -5.58 20.19
N TYR A 282 -6.15 -4.87 19.27
CA TYR A 282 -7.17 -5.46 18.39
C TYR A 282 -6.50 -6.26 17.28
N TYR A 283 -7.21 -7.23 16.72
CA TYR A 283 -6.68 -8.02 15.59
C TYR A 283 -7.77 -8.45 14.60
N ALA A 284 -7.35 -8.74 13.38
CA ALA A 284 -8.12 -9.40 12.34
C ALA A 284 -7.26 -10.52 11.71
N LEU A 285 -7.90 -11.60 11.26
CA LEU A 285 -7.21 -12.77 10.71
C LEU A 285 -7.61 -13.05 9.27
N TYR A 286 -6.62 -13.35 8.44
CA TYR A 286 -6.78 -13.68 7.02
C TYR A 286 -6.01 -14.96 6.69
N LYS A 287 -6.62 -15.86 5.91
CA LYS A 287 -5.94 -17.03 5.35
C LYS A 287 -6.63 -17.56 4.10
N ASP A 288 -5.98 -18.50 3.44
CA ASP A 288 -6.48 -19.16 2.23
C ASP A 288 -6.87 -18.13 1.15
N ILE A 289 -6.02 -17.11 0.92
CA ILE A 289 -6.29 -16.08 -0.08
C ILE A 289 -6.05 -16.68 -1.46
N THR A 290 -7.04 -16.59 -2.35
CA THR A 290 -6.93 -17.07 -3.73
C THR A 290 -7.25 -15.93 -4.69
N ILE A 291 -6.42 -15.80 -5.70
CA ILE A 291 -6.55 -14.83 -6.78
C ILE A 291 -6.59 -15.61 -8.09
N GLU A 292 -7.65 -15.41 -8.83
CA GLU A 292 -7.81 -15.85 -10.21
C GLU A 292 -7.93 -14.61 -11.08
N CYS A 293 -6.94 -14.39 -11.93
CA CYS A 293 -6.89 -13.27 -12.86
C CYS A 293 -7.70 -13.61 -14.11
N TYR A 294 -8.57 -12.69 -14.51
CA TYR A 294 -9.24 -12.79 -15.80
C TYR A 294 -8.42 -12.12 -16.89
N ASN A 295 -8.77 -12.41 -18.14
CA ASN A 295 -8.14 -11.73 -19.27
C ASN A 295 -8.55 -10.25 -19.29
N PRO A 296 -7.66 -9.35 -19.74
CA PRO A 296 -8.03 -7.97 -20.02
C PRO A 296 -9.25 -7.87 -20.96
N PRO A 297 -9.98 -6.74 -20.94
CA PRO A 297 -11.10 -6.52 -21.84
C PRO A 297 -10.78 -6.79 -23.31
N ALA A 298 -11.78 -7.24 -24.06
CA ALA A 298 -11.61 -7.47 -25.49
C ALA A 298 -11.25 -6.16 -26.19
N GLY A 299 -10.16 -6.17 -26.98
CA GLY A 299 -9.65 -4.98 -27.67
C GLY A 299 -8.57 -4.21 -26.92
N THR A 300 -8.22 -4.62 -25.69
CA THR A 300 -7.05 -4.09 -24.98
C THR A 300 -5.78 -4.26 -25.84
N THR A 301 -4.98 -3.20 -25.92
CA THR A 301 -3.66 -3.27 -26.57
C THR A 301 -2.70 -4.06 -25.69
N VAL A 302 -1.99 -5.01 -26.29
CA VAL A 302 -1.01 -5.87 -25.60
C VAL A 302 0.33 -5.73 -26.30
N ASP A 303 1.29 -5.10 -25.63
CA ASP A 303 2.67 -4.88 -26.05
C ASP A 303 3.65 -5.34 -24.94
N GLY A 304 3.46 -6.58 -24.50
CA GLY A 304 4.25 -7.23 -23.45
C GLY A 304 3.36 -7.98 -22.45
N ASP A 305 3.95 -8.34 -21.31
CA ASP A 305 3.37 -9.22 -20.30
C ASP A 305 3.88 -8.91 -18.89
N VAL A 306 4.34 -7.66 -18.63
CA VAL A 306 4.98 -7.28 -17.37
C VAL A 306 4.09 -6.38 -16.52
N SER A 307 3.47 -5.38 -17.13
CA SER A 307 2.75 -4.34 -16.40
C SER A 307 1.55 -3.77 -17.13
N TYR A 308 0.64 -3.10 -16.41
CA TYR A 308 -0.36 -2.20 -16.97
C TYR A 308 0.13 -0.75 -16.92
N ILE A 309 -0.27 0.05 -17.91
CA ILE A 309 -0.01 1.50 -17.93
C ILE A 309 -1.26 2.25 -18.40
N TYR A 310 -1.47 3.44 -17.82
CA TYR A 310 -2.48 4.40 -18.27
C TYR A 310 -1.95 5.18 -19.47
N THR A 311 -2.78 5.34 -20.49
CA THR A 311 -2.41 6.04 -21.75
C THR A 311 -3.20 7.33 -21.96
N SER A 312 -4.14 7.64 -21.06
CA SER A 312 -4.88 8.90 -21.05
C SER A 312 -5.11 9.39 -19.62
N ASP A 313 -5.47 10.65 -19.49
CA ASP A 313 -5.86 11.31 -18.25
C ASP A 313 -7.33 11.07 -17.85
N THR A 314 -8.05 10.21 -18.56
CA THR A 314 -9.45 9.88 -18.23
C THR A 314 -9.58 8.81 -17.15
N GLY A 315 -8.54 8.00 -16.92
CA GLY A 315 -8.57 6.86 -16.01
C GLY A 315 -9.58 5.78 -16.38
N LEU A 316 -9.99 5.68 -17.66
CA LEU A 316 -10.95 4.68 -18.13
C LEU A 316 -10.27 3.41 -18.61
N SER A 317 -10.99 2.29 -18.51
CA SER A 317 -10.48 0.94 -18.82
C SER A 317 -9.96 0.78 -20.26
N ASP A 318 -10.60 1.44 -21.22
CA ASP A 318 -10.22 1.41 -22.64
C ASP A 318 -8.94 2.22 -22.94
N GLN A 319 -8.43 2.95 -21.95
CA GLN A 319 -7.21 3.74 -22.02
C GLN A 319 -6.07 3.12 -21.21
N ILE A 320 -6.15 1.81 -20.95
CA ILE A 320 -5.12 1.01 -20.29
C ILE A 320 -4.61 -0.04 -21.27
N LEU A 321 -3.30 -0.24 -21.31
CA LEU A 321 -2.68 -1.29 -22.11
C LEU A 321 -1.80 -2.20 -21.25
N VAL A 322 -1.58 -3.42 -21.73
CA VAL A 322 -0.59 -4.35 -21.18
C VAL A 322 0.75 -4.07 -21.85
N SER A 323 1.79 -3.83 -21.07
CA SER A 323 3.12 -3.42 -21.54
C SER A 323 4.22 -4.37 -21.04
N GLY A 324 5.38 -4.28 -21.70
CA GLY A 324 6.63 -4.89 -21.24
C GLY A 324 7.47 -3.98 -20.32
N ASN A 325 6.91 -2.87 -19.84
CA ASN A 325 7.67 -1.89 -19.07
C ASN A 325 8.03 -2.44 -17.69
N SER A 326 9.26 -2.15 -17.25
CA SER A 326 9.73 -2.46 -15.90
C SER A 326 8.88 -1.75 -14.85
N THR A 327 8.70 -2.41 -13.72
CA THR A 327 8.00 -1.88 -12.54
C THR A 327 8.98 -1.47 -11.44
N VAL A 328 10.29 -1.67 -11.66
CA VAL A 328 11.33 -1.63 -10.62
C VAL A 328 12.12 -0.33 -10.67
N LEU A 329 12.10 0.41 -9.57
CA LEU A 329 13.00 1.53 -9.30
C LEU A 329 14.38 1.03 -8.90
N TYR A 330 15.44 1.70 -9.34
CA TYR A 330 16.80 1.38 -8.92
C TYR A 330 17.06 1.80 -7.46
N ASN A 331 16.52 2.95 -7.03
CA ASN A 331 16.54 3.37 -5.63
C ASN A 331 15.31 4.24 -5.25
N LEU A 332 15.22 4.65 -3.99
CA LEU A 332 14.11 5.45 -3.45
C LEU A 332 14.14 6.95 -3.80
N GLU A 333 15.11 7.39 -4.60
CA GLU A 333 15.18 8.75 -5.16
C GLU A 333 14.66 8.79 -6.60
N ASP A 334 14.56 7.63 -7.27
CA ASP A 334 14.08 7.50 -8.64
C ASP A 334 12.54 7.61 -8.72
N THR A 335 12.04 7.79 -9.93
CA THR A 335 10.60 7.98 -10.23
C THR A 335 10.21 7.23 -11.50
N GLY A 336 8.92 7.17 -11.84
CA GLY A 336 8.48 6.59 -13.12
C GLY A 336 9.10 7.30 -14.34
N LEU A 337 9.34 8.62 -14.25
CA LEU A 337 9.98 9.40 -15.30
C LEU A 337 11.40 8.92 -15.63
N ASN A 338 12.12 8.39 -14.62
CA ASN A 338 13.42 7.78 -14.80
C ASN A 338 13.71 6.81 -13.66
N MET A 339 13.37 5.54 -13.88
CA MET A 339 13.53 4.48 -12.89
C MET A 339 14.99 4.05 -12.65
N THR A 340 15.97 4.67 -13.33
CA THR A 340 17.39 4.29 -13.26
C THR A 340 18.34 5.48 -13.09
N ALA A 341 17.86 6.65 -12.67
CA ALA A 341 18.68 7.86 -12.57
C ALA A 341 19.87 7.65 -11.63
N GLY A 342 19.67 6.98 -10.50
CA GLY A 342 20.73 6.64 -9.54
C GLY A 342 21.84 5.72 -10.07
N LYS A 343 21.58 4.98 -11.15
CA LYS A 343 22.59 4.12 -11.81
C LYS A 343 23.57 4.95 -12.65
N GLN A 344 23.13 6.08 -13.19
CA GLN A 344 23.94 6.97 -14.02
C GLN A 344 24.95 7.78 -13.18
N THR A 345 24.58 8.19 -11.97
CA THR A 345 25.47 8.93 -11.05
C THR A 345 26.63 8.09 -10.54
N THR A 346 26.47 6.78 -10.38
CA THR A 346 27.55 5.87 -9.94
C THR A 346 28.55 5.54 -11.05
N ALA A 347 28.16 5.67 -12.32
CA ALA A 347 29.06 5.42 -13.46
C ALA A 347 29.99 6.60 -13.79
N THR A 348 29.79 7.78 -13.18
CA THR A 348 30.49 9.02 -13.58
C THR A 348 31.59 9.46 -12.60
N THR A 349 31.89 8.68 -11.54
CA THR A 349 32.95 9.00 -10.56
C THR A 349 34.25 8.21 -10.73
N SER A 350 34.47 7.53 -11.86
CA SER A 350 35.72 6.80 -12.13
C SER A 350 36.31 7.06 -13.51
N SER A 351 36.85 8.26 -13.75
CA SER A 351 38.07 8.46 -14.57
C SER A 351 38.46 9.94 -14.72
N ASN A 352 39.44 10.38 -13.94
CA ASN A 352 40.62 11.06 -14.48
C ASN A 352 41.66 11.28 -13.37
N GLY A 353 42.55 10.30 -13.22
CA GLY A 353 43.80 10.42 -12.49
C GLY A 353 44.89 9.82 -13.35
N SER A 354 45.43 10.63 -14.26
CA SER A 354 46.60 10.33 -15.08
C SER A 354 47.78 9.90 -14.20
N SER A 355 48.29 8.69 -14.44
CA SER A 355 49.48 8.15 -13.80
C SER A 355 50.73 8.61 -14.53
N GLU A 356 51.53 9.46 -13.87
CA GLU A 356 52.94 9.64 -14.19
C GLU A 356 53.78 8.62 -13.40
N SER A 357 54.72 8.03 -14.12
CA SER A 357 55.68 7.03 -13.69
C SER A 357 56.80 7.61 -12.82
N SER A 358 57.18 6.92 -11.74
CA SER A 358 58.60 6.88 -11.33
C SER A 358 58.94 5.60 -10.58
N SER A 359 59.97 4.94 -11.09
CA SER A 359 60.65 3.73 -10.63
C SER A 359 61.36 3.88 -9.28
N GLY A 360 61.37 2.80 -8.48
CA GLY A 360 62.29 2.61 -7.37
C GLY A 360 62.22 1.18 -6.81
N SER A 361 63.26 0.37 -7.07
CA SER A 361 63.40 -1.03 -6.64
C SER A 361 64.03 -1.20 -5.25
N ALA A 362 63.74 -2.38 -4.67
CA ALA A 362 64.39 -3.09 -3.57
C ALA A 362 64.13 -2.53 -2.15
N THR A 363 63.74 -3.31 -1.15
CA THR A 363 64.48 -4.48 -0.66
C THR A 363 63.58 -5.38 0.22
N SER A 364 63.86 -6.69 0.16
CA SER A 364 63.32 -7.78 0.98
C SER A 364 63.69 -7.70 2.46
N THR A 365 62.76 -8.05 3.35
CA THR A 365 63.04 -8.76 4.61
C THR A 365 61.79 -9.49 5.10
N SER A 366 61.90 -10.81 5.17
CA SER A 366 61.02 -11.76 5.83
C SER A 366 61.21 -11.75 7.34
N PHE A 367 60.13 -11.75 8.13
CA PHE A 367 60.11 -12.35 9.47
C PHE A 367 58.71 -12.88 9.81
N SER A 368 58.73 -14.04 10.49
CA SER A 368 57.64 -14.98 10.71
C SER A 368 56.71 -14.66 11.89
N GLU A 369 55.54 -15.29 11.81
CA GLU A 369 54.69 -15.90 12.86
C GLU A 369 54.30 -15.11 14.12
N GLY A 370 52.98 -15.04 14.31
CA GLY A 370 52.34 -14.70 15.57
C GLY A 370 50.86 -15.09 15.53
N THR A 371 50.56 -16.34 15.87
CA THR A 371 49.21 -16.88 16.07
C THR A 371 48.57 -16.28 17.31
N THR A 372 47.40 -15.64 17.18
CA THR A 372 46.44 -15.51 18.29
C THR A 372 45.01 -15.54 17.76
N SER A 373 44.30 -16.59 18.17
CA SER A 373 42.86 -16.73 18.10
C SER A 373 42.18 -15.85 19.16
N SER A 374 41.20 -15.04 18.78
CA SER A 374 40.15 -14.60 19.71
C SER A 374 38.85 -14.32 18.96
N SER A 375 37.90 -15.21 19.22
CA SER A 375 36.47 -15.05 19.02
C SER A 375 35.94 -13.83 19.76
N ALA A 376 35.19 -12.97 19.07
CA ALA A 376 34.28 -12.02 19.69
C ALA A 376 33.02 -11.86 18.82
N ALA A 377 31.92 -12.38 19.35
CA ALA A 377 30.57 -12.09 18.90
C ALA A 377 30.32 -10.58 19.01
N SER A 378 29.77 -9.97 17.97
CA SER A 378 29.22 -8.61 18.05
C SER A 378 27.70 -8.67 17.98
N SER A 379 27.11 -8.22 19.07
CA SER A 379 25.69 -7.98 19.27
C SER A 379 25.18 -6.89 18.32
N SER A 380 24.19 -7.22 17.51
CA SER A 380 23.41 -6.26 16.72
C SER A 380 22.44 -5.53 17.65
N SER A 381 22.80 -4.30 18.04
CA SER A 381 21.89 -3.36 18.67
C SER A 381 20.92 -2.80 17.62
N TYR A 382 19.64 -3.11 17.79
CA TYR A 382 18.53 -2.51 17.04
C TYR A 382 18.52 -1.00 17.31
N ILE A 383 18.71 -0.19 16.27
CA ILE A 383 18.41 1.23 16.30
C ILE A 383 16.93 1.40 15.99
N GLN A 384 16.21 1.87 17.00
CA GLN A 384 14.82 2.30 16.95
C GLN A 384 14.68 3.39 15.88
N GLY A 385 13.94 3.08 14.81
CA GLY A 385 13.61 4.03 13.75
C GLY A 385 12.85 5.22 14.32
N SER A 386 13.40 6.41 14.10
CA SER A 386 12.88 7.70 14.54
C SER A 386 11.65 8.13 13.72
N SER A 387 10.52 8.30 14.41
CA SER A 387 9.52 9.39 14.37
C SER A 387 9.07 10.11 13.08
N LEU A 388 9.49 9.70 11.88
CA LEU A 388 9.01 10.26 10.60
C LEU A 388 7.93 9.41 9.92
N ALA A 389 7.71 8.17 10.39
CA ALA A 389 6.67 7.27 9.89
C ALA A 389 5.23 7.65 10.33
N ALA A 390 5.09 8.62 11.24
CA ALA A 390 3.79 8.96 11.82
C ALA A 390 2.90 9.87 10.94
N LEU A 391 3.45 10.59 9.96
CA LEU A 391 2.63 11.40 9.04
C LEU A 391 2.07 10.59 7.86
N SER A 392 2.77 9.54 7.41
CA SER A 392 2.35 8.74 6.25
C SER A 392 1.24 7.74 6.59
N ALA A 393 1.17 7.30 7.85
CA ALA A 393 0.18 6.32 8.30
C ALA A 393 -1.21 6.92 8.57
N ALA A 394 -1.30 8.21 8.89
CA ALA A 394 -2.57 8.92 9.00
C ALA A 394 -3.25 9.05 7.62
N ILE A 395 -2.45 9.25 6.57
CA ILE A 395 -2.91 9.46 5.20
C ILE A 395 -3.32 8.14 4.51
N LEU A 396 -2.79 6.99 4.95
CA LEU A 396 -3.13 5.66 4.42
C LEU A 396 -4.59 5.24 4.63
N PHE A 397 -5.32 5.90 5.53
CA PHE A 397 -6.72 5.62 5.84
C PHE A 397 -7.63 6.84 5.65
N SER A 398 -7.11 7.98 5.17
CA SER A 398 -7.88 9.22 4.97
C SER A 398 -8.80 9.22 3.75
N PHE A 399 -9.20 8.03 3.27
CA PHE A 399 -10.26 7.88 2.27
C PHE A 399 -11.57 7.37 2.91
N PHE A 400 -11.69 7.53 4.23
CA PHE A 400 -12.94 7.39 4.98
C PHE A 400 -13.30 8.67 5.74
#